data_AF-A0A938J2E9-F1
#
_entry.id   AF-A0A938J2E9-F1
#
_cell.length_a   1.000
_cell.length_b   1.000
_cell.length_c   1.000
_cell.angle_alpha   90.00
_cell.angle_beta   90.00
_cell.angle_gamma   90.00
#
_symmetry.space_group_name_H-M   'P 1'
#
loop_
_entity.id
_entity.type
_entity.pdbx_description
1 polymer ?
#
loop_
_entity_poly.entity_id
_entity_poly.type
_entity_poly.pdbx_seq_one_letter_code
_entity_poly.pdbx_strand_id
1 'polypeptide(L)'
;MTSGRCTGSATAPSPPSGSRNCSRSPAPGTSSSPPRTRSEVRIVSDDANPDGPTHAVAVLEHLARSLVDDPDGVRVEVVDGSSRPQLNLYVTDGDMGRIIGKRGRMANAIRTVTRAAAARDGIDIDIEFID
;
A
#
# COMPACT_ATOMS: atom_id res chain seq x y z
N MET A 1 53.28 43.34 -9.77
CA MET A 1 53.41 43.55 -11.23
C MET A 1 52.24 42.88 -11.90
N THR A 2 51.62 43.65 -12.77
CA THR A 2 50.28 43.54 -13.36
C THR A 2 50.12 42.34 -14.29
N SER A 3 49.17 41.46 -14.01
CA SER A 3 48.50 40.63 -15.01
C SER A 3 47.08 41.21 -15.13
N GLY A 4 46.63 41.75 -16.25
CA GLY A 4 46.91 41.44 -17.63
C GLY A 4 45.54 41.42 -18.28
N ARG A 5 44.99 42.61 -18.53
CA ARG A 5 43.68 42.80 -19.17
C ARG A 5 43.73 42.18 -20.56
N CYS A 6 42.86 41.20 -20.81
CA CYS A 6 42.55 40.78 -22.17
C CYS A 6 41.56 41.79 -22.76
N THR A 7 42.08 42.68 -23.60
CA THR A 7 41.31 43.54 -24.51
C THR A 7 41.43 43.01 -25.93
N GLY A 8 40.29 42.95 -26.62
CA GLY A 8 40.17 42.69 -28.05
C GLY A 8 39.68 41.27 -28.35
N SER A 9 38.91 41.00 -29.39
CA SER A 9 38.35 41.83 -30.45
C SER A 9 37.67 40.85 -31.40
N ALA A 10 36.45 41.13 -31.88
CA ALA A 10 35.98 40.70 -33.21
C ALA A 10 34.52 41.11 -33.39
N THR A 11 34.31 42.25 -34.05
CA THR A 11 33.04 42.61 -34.68
C THR A 11 32.91 41.80 -35.96
N ALA A 12 31.87 40.99 -36.07
CA ALA A 12 31.50 40.25 -37.28
C ALA A 12 30.04 40.54 -37.65
N PRO A 13 29.66 40.39 -38.93
CA PRO A 13 28.65 41.22 -39.58
C PRO A 13 27.22 40.72 -39.41
N SER A 14 26.28 41.65 -39.56
CA SER A 14 24.83 41.45 -39.54
C SER A 14 24.33 40.68 -40.78
N PRO A 15 23.53 39.61 -40.61
CA PRO A 15 22.65 39.07 -41.63
C PRO A 15 21.16 39.35 -41.29
N PRO A 16 20.22 39.05 -42.21
CA PRO A 16 19.20 40.01 -42.61
C PRO A 16 17.83 39.85 -41.93
N SER A 17 16.99 40.86 -42.16
CA SER A 17 15.56 40.85 -41.85
C SER A 17 14.83 39.69 -42.53
N GLY A 18 14.34 38.75 -41.73
CA GLY A 18 13.41 37.70 -42.16
C GLY A 18 12.18 37.72 -41.27
N SER A 19 11.06 38.19 -41.83
CA SER A 19 9.77 38.28 -41.15
C SER A 19 9.14 36.90 -40.95
N ARG A 20 8.37 36.77 -39.85
CA ARG A 20 7.26 35.82 -39.67
C ARG A 20 7.65 34.34 -39.59
N ASN A 21 7.60 33.77 -38.38
CA ASN A 21 6.51 32.85 -38.10
C ASN A 21 6.30 32.69 -36.58
N CYS A 22 5.11 33.05 -36.10
CA CYS A 22 4.63 32.68 -34.77
C CYS A 22 4.25 31.19 -34.79
N SER A 23 5.23 30.29 -34.91
CA SER A 23 5.01 28.88 -34.66
C SER A 23 5.19 28.62 -33.16
N ARG A 24 4.04 28.62 -32.46
CA ARG A 24 3.71 27.77 -31.31
C ARG A 24 4.88 27.00 -30.70
N SER A 25 5.19 27.33 -29.45
CA SER A 25 5.83 26.44 -28.46
C SER A 25 5.11 26.67 -27.12
N PRO A 26 5.14 25.75 -26.16
CA PRO A 26 5.29 24.29 -26.22
C PRO A 26 4.09 23.60 -25.52
N ALA A 27 3.75 22.37 -25.91
CA ALA A 27 3.06 21.47 -24.98
C ALA A 27 4.14 20.76 -24.15
N PRO A 28 4.10 20.78 -22.81
CA PRO A 28 4.94 19.89 -22.03
C PRO A 28 4.47 18.46 -22.28
N GLY A 29 5.26 17.71 -23.05
CA GLY A 29 5.22 16.25 -23.03
C GLY A 29 5.69 15.80 -21.67
N THR A 30 4.74 15.63 -20.76
CA THR A 30 4.99 15.06 -19.44
C THR A 30 5.57 13.67 -19.62
N SER A 31 6.80 13.54 -19.17
CA SER A 31 7.43 12.26 -18.91
C SER A 31 6.61 11.46 -17.89
N SER A 32 6.81 10.15 -17.97
CA SER A 32 6.70 9.19 -16.88
C SER A 32 5.31 8.66 -16.52
N SER A 33 5.14 7.40 -16.95
CA SER A 33 4.45 6.32 -16.26
C SER A 33 2.92 6.36 -16.23
N PRO A 34 2.23 5.30 -16.68
CA PRO A 34 0.83 5.14 -16.29
C PRO A 34 0.77 5.11 -14.76
N PRO A 35 -0.28 5.64 -14.12
CA PRO A 35 -0.47 5.38 -12.71
C PRO A 35 -0.56 3.87 -12.58
N ARG A 36 0.40 3.27 -11.87
CA ARG A 36 0.21 1.93 -11.32
C ARG A 36 -1.15 2.00 -10.65
N THR A 37 -2.07 1.13 -11.05
CA THR A 37 -3.35 0.94 -10.38
C THR A 37 -3.02 0.59 -8.94
N ARG A 38 -2.84 1.62 -8.11
CA ARG A 38 -2.88 1.51 -6.68
C ARG A 38 -4.36 1.37 -6.47
N SER A 39 -4.82 0.12 -6.51
CA SER A 39 -6.16 -0.28 -6.14
C SER A 39 -6.51 0.56 -4.92
N GLU A 40 -7.38 1.53 -5.13
CA GLU A 40 -8.00 2.28 -4.06
C GLU A 40 -8.86 1.24 -3.36
N VAL A 41 -8.24 0.53 -2.42
CA VAL A 41 -8.97 -0.21 -1.41
C VAL A 41 -9.75 0.87 -0.69
N ARG A 42 -10.98 1.10 -1.15
CA ARG A 42 -11.99 1.80 -0.39
C ARG A 42 -12.20 0.95 0.85
N ILE A 43 -11.43 1.23 1.90
CA ILE A 43 -11.79 0.78 3.23
C ILE A 43 -13.12 1.48 3.49
N VAL A 44 -14.18 0.70 3.40
CA VAL A 44 -15.50 1.04 3.92
C VAL A 44 -15.29 1.58 5.33
N SER A 45 -15.63 2.86 5.51
CA SER A 45 -15.82 3.47 6.82
C SER A 45 -17.00 2.75 7.46
N ASP A 46 -16.73 1.85 8.40
CA ASP A 46 -17.73 1.34 9.34
C ASP A 46 -17.20 1.63 10.75
N ASP A 47 -17.19 2.91 11.11
CA ASP A 47 -16.93 3.44 12.46
C ASP A 47 -18.13 3.17 13.42
N ALA A 48 -18.81 2.02 13.30
CA ALA A 48 -20.13 1.84 13.92
C ALA A 48 -20.34 0.50 14.65
N ASN A 49 -19.44 0.10 15.56
CA ASN A 49 -19.86 -0.60 16.78
C ASN A 49 -18.79 -0.49 17.90
N PRO A 50 -19.08 0.13 19.07
CA PRO A 50 -18.07 0.39 20.10
C PRO A 50 -17.86 -0.72 21.15
N ASP A 51 -18.59 -1.84 21.09
CA ASP A 51 -18.63 -2.81 22.18
C ASP A 51 -18.26 -4.24 21.72
N GLY A 52 -16.98 -4.48 21.43
CA GLY A 52 -16.40 -5.83 21.30
C GLY A 52 -15.16 -5.92 20.39
N PRO A 53 -14.41 -7.04 20.39
CA PRO A 53 -13.26 -7.32 19.49
C PRO A 53 -13.61 -7.41 17.99
N THR A 54 -14.75 -6.85 17.59
CA THR A 54 -15.39 -7.09 16.30
C THR A 54 -14.57 -6.52 15.14
N HIS A 55 -13.84 -5.42 15.36
CA HIS A 55 -13.00 -4.83 14.33
C HIS A 55 -11.83 -5.73 13.93
N ALA A 56 -11.15 -6.34 14.90
CA ALA A 56 -10.03 -7.24 14.63
C ALA A 56 -10.47 -8.48 13.83
N VAL A 57 -11.64 -9.03 14.16
CA VAL A 57 -12.26 -10.16 13.45
C VAL A 57 -12.60 -9.77 12.01
N ALA A 58 -13.30 -8.65 11.82
CA ALA A 58 -13.70 -8.18 10.50
C ALA A 58 -12.50 -7.91 9.58
N VAL A 59 -11.43 -7.32 10.12
CA VAL A 59 -10.18 -7.10 9.39
C VAL A 59 -9.51 -8.43 9.02
N LEU A 60 -9.42 -9.38 9.95
CA LEU A 60 -8.81 -10.68 9.68
C LEU A 60 -9.58 -11.44 8.59
N GLU A 61 -10.91 -11.51 8.72
CA GLU A 61 -11.80 -12.18 7.76
C GLU A 61 -11.70 -11.55 6.36
N HIS A 62 -11.70 -10.22 6.30
CA HIS A 62 -11.58 -9.49 5.03
C HIS A 62 -10.22 -9.74 4.35
N LEU A 63 -9.13 -9.71 5.13
CA LEU A 63 -7.79 -10.00 4.61
C LEU A 63 -7.66 -11.44 4.15
N ALA A 64 -8.15 -12.40 4.93
CA ALA A 64 -8.09 -13.82 4.61
C ALA A 64 -8.86 -14.10 3.32
N ARG A 65 -10.12 -13.68 3.21
CA ARG A 65 -10.95 -13.84 2.00
C ARG A 65 -10.34 -13.24 0.74
N SER A 66 -9.57 -12.16 0.87
CA SER A 66 -8.92 -11.51 -0.27
C SER A 66 -7.66 -12.23 -0.74
N LEU A 67 -7.10 -13.12 0.08
CA LEU A 67 -5.86 -13.83 -0.20
C LEU A 67 -6.09 -15.25 -0.71
N VAL A 68 -7.14 -15.91 -0.24
CA VAL A 68 -7.51 -17.28 -0.61
C VAL A 68 -8.18 -17.36 -1.98
N ASP A 69 -8.14 -18.55 -2.58
CA ASP A 69 -8.86 -18.80 -3.83
C ASP A 69 -10.33 -19.20 -3.56
N ASP A 70 -10.62 -19.82 -2.40
CA ASP A 70 -11.97 -20.13 -1.94
C ASP A 70 -12.35 -19.34 -0.66
N PRO A 71 -13.09 -18.23 -0.77
CA PRO A 71 -13.49 -17.43 0.39
C PRO A 71 -14.59 -18.08 1.25
N ASP A 72 -15.27 -19.13 0.76
CA ASP A 72 -16.35 -19.82 1.46
C ASP A 72 -15.80 -20.83 2.49
N GLY A 73 -14.54 -21.27 2.31
CA GLY A 73 -13.81 -22.15 3.23
C GLY A 73 -13.18 -21.44 4.42
N VAL A 74 -13.26 -20.11 4.52
CA VAL A 74 -12.64 -19.33 5.59
C VAL A 74 -13.62 -19.09 6.73
N ARG A 75 -13.23 -19.47 7.96
CA ARG A 75 -14.00 -19.17 9.17
C ARG A 75 -13.11 -18.60 10.26
N VAL A 76 -13.64 -17.63 11.00
CA VAL A 76 -12.95 -17.02 12.13
C VAL A 76 -13.73 -17.30 13.39
N GLU A 77 -13.06 -17.80 14.42
CA GLU A 77 -13.61 -18.03 15.75
C GLU A 77 -12.84 -17.21 16.77
N VAL A 78 -13.56 -16.59 17.69
CA VAL A 78 -13.00 -15.86 18.81
C VAL A 78 -13.17 -16.70 20.06
N VAL A 79 -12.05 -17.03 20.68
CA VAL A 79 -12.01 -17.71 21.97
C VAL A 79 -11.61 -16.68 23.02
N ASP A 80 -12.58 -16.25 23.82
CA ASP A 80 -12.34 -15.35 24.94
C ASP A 80 -11.59 -16.09 26.06
N GLY A 81 -10.26 -15.95 26.06
CA GLY A 81 -9.39 -16.43 27.13
C GLY A 81 -9.34 -15.45 28.30
N SER A 82 -9.00 -15.94 29.50
CA SER A 82 -8.97 -15.17 30.75
C SER A 82 -8.03 -13.95 30.78
N SER A 83 -7.19 -13.74 29.77
CA SER A 83 -6.24 -12.61 29.72
C SER A 83 -5.96 -12.08 28.31
N ARG A 84 -6.02 -12.94 27.28
CA ARG A 84 -5.88 -12.53 25.88
C ARG A 84 -6.92 -13.31 25.06
N PRO A 85 -7.80 -12.64 24.32
CA PRO A 85 -8.64 -13.32 23.34
C PRO A 85 -7.75 -13.96 22.27
N GLN A 86 -8.14 -15.16 21.86
CA GLN A 86 -7.46 -15.92 20.82
C GLN A 86 -8.36 -15.97 19.59
N LEU A 87 -7.82 -15.59 18.44
CA LEU A 87 -8.48 -15.66 17.15
C LEU A 87 -8.00 -16.90 16.39
N ASN A 88 -8.91 -17.83 16.19
CA ASN A 88 -8.68 -19.03 15.41
C ASN A 88 -9.17 -18.79 13.98
N LEU A 89 -8.25 -18.83 13.03
CA LEU A 89 -8.55 -18.77 11.61
C LEU A 89 -8.55 -20.19 11.05
N TYR A 90 -9.73 -20.68 10.73
CA TYR A 90 -9.93 -21.94 10.01
C TYR A 90 -9.89 -21.67 8.52
N VAL A 91 -9.05 -22.43 7.83
CA VAL A 91 -8.84 -22.34 6.39
C VAL A 91 -8.57 -23.71 5.83
N THR A 92 -8.81 -23.89 4.54
CA THR A 92 -8.51 -25.16 3.89
C THR A 92 -7.01 -25.34 3.67
N ASP A 93 -6.53 -26.58 3.69
CA ASP A 93 -5.18 -26.99 3.31
C ASP A 93 -4.63 -26.31 2.04
N GLY A 94 -5.50 -26.11 1.03
CA GLY A 94 -5.14 -25.45 -0.23
C GLY A 94 -4.72 -23.99 -0.05
N ASP A 95 -5.35 -23.31 0.89
CA ASP A 95 -5.15 -21.89 1.18
C ASP A 95 -4.10 -21.64 2.27
N MET A 96 -3.92 -22.60 3.18
CA MET A 96 -2.89 -22.53 4.23
C MET A 96 -1.50 -22.29 3.67
N GLY A 97 -1.13 -22.99 2.60
CA GLY A 97 0.17 -22.81 1.94
C GLY A 97 0.39 -21.37 1.44
N ARG A 98 -0.67 -20.70 0.99
CA ARG A 98 -0.63 -19.31 0.51
C ARG A 98 -0.58 -18.32 1.68
N ILE A 99 -1.37 -18.54 2.73
CA ILE A 99 -1.44 -17.68 3.91
C ILE A 99 -0.14 -17.72 4.73
N ILE A 100 0.45 -18.89 4.92
CA ILE A 100 1.77 -18.98 5.54
C ILE A 100 2.82 -18.43 4.56
N GLY A 101 2.77 -18.87 3.31
CA GLY A 101 3.69 -18.43 2.26
C GLY A 101 5.16 -18.75 2.55
N LYS A 102 6.05 -18.34 1.64
CA LYS A 102 7.49 -18.61 1.78
C LYS A 102 8.09 -17.81 2.95
N ARG A 103 8.38 -18.50 4.07
CA ARG A 103 8.90 -17.98 5.35
C ARG A 103 7.86 -17.31 6.27
N GLY A 104 6.58 -17.61 6.15
CA GLY A 104 5.59 -17.02 7.07
C GLY A 104 5.35 -15.52 6.86
N ARG A 105 5.76 -14.96 5.70
CA ARG A 105 5.68 -13.50 5.47
C ARG A 105 4.25 -12.98 5.52
N MET A 106 3.33 -13.71 4.90
CA MET A 106 1.92 -13.33 4.84
C MET A 106 1.26 -13.50 6.21
N ALA A 107 1.49 -14.62 6.89
CA ALA A 107 1.05 -14.84 8.27
C ALA A 107 1.54 -13.74 9.23
N ASN A 108 2.81 -13.32 9.13
CA ASN A 108 3.36 -12.22 9.93
C ASN A 108 2.71 -10.87 9.60
N ALA A 109 2.43 -10.59 8.32
CA ALA A 109 1.75 -9.37 7.92
C ALA A 109 0.32 -9.31 8.48
N ILE A 110 -0.44 -10.41 8.36
CA ILE A 110 -1.79 -10.55 8.93
C ILE A 110 -1.73 -10.31 10.45
N ARG A 111 -0.81 -10.99 11.15
CA ARG A 111 -0.60 -10.78 12.60
C ARG A 111 -0.34 -9.33 12.96
N THR A 112 0.48 -8.62 12.18
CA THR A 112 0.80 -7.21 12.42
C THR A 112 -0.43 -6.31 12.23
N VAL A 113 -1.22 -6.54 11.18
CA VAL A 113 -2.39 -5.73 10.88
C VAL A 113 -3.51 -5.99 11.88
N THR A 114 -3.80 -7.25 12.20
CA THR A 114 -4.83 -7.60 13.19
C THR A 114 -4.45 -7.10 14.59
N ARG A 115 -3.17 -7.17 14.98
CA ARG A 115 -2.70 -6.53 16.23
C ARG A 115 -2.87 -5.02 16.20
N ALA A 116 -2.59 -4.37 15.08
CA ALA A 116 -2.80 -2.93 14.95
C ALA A 116 -4.29 -2.53 15.02
N ALA A 117 -5.20 -3.38 14.48
CA ALA A 117 -6.64 -3.20 14.62
C ALA A 117 -7.07 -3.37 16.08
N ALA A 118 -6.62 -4.45 16.72
CA ALA A 118 -6.91 -4.75 18.12
C ALA A 118 -6.37 -3.71 19.11
N ALA A 119 -5.21 -3.13 18.81
CA ALA A 119 -4.62 -2.07 19.61
C ALA A 119 -5.50 -0.81 19.64
N ARG A 120 -6.37 -0.60 18.64
CA ARG A 120 -7.38 0.47 18.69
C ARG A 120 -8.49 0.18 19.69
N ASP A 121 -8.83 -1.10 19.84
CA ASP A 121 -9.80 -1.59 20.81
C ASP A 121 -9.18 -1.77 22.21
N GLY A 122 -7.86 -1.55 22.37
CA GLY A 122 -7.13 -1.66 23.63
C GLY A 122 -6.90 -3.09 24.11
N ILE A 123 -7.06 -4.08 23.22
CA ILE A 123 -6.91 -5.51 23.53
C ILE A 123 -5.73 -6.11 22.75
N ASP A 124 -5.01 -7.01 23.41
CA ASP A 124 -4.00 -7.84 22.75
C ASP A 124 -4.61 -9.17 22.34
N ILE A 125 -4.41 -9.54 21.08
CA ILE A 125 -4.98 -10.76 20.49
C ILE A 125 -3.85 -11.62 19.94
N ASP A 126 -3.97 -12.93 20.13
CA ASP A 126 -3.13 -13.92 19.48
C ASP A 126 -3.90 -14.66 18.38
N ILE A 127 -3.19 -14.93 17.28
CA ILE A 127 -3.79 -15.51 16.07
C ILE A 127 -3.20 -16.88 15.84
N GLU A 128 -4.08 -17.87 15.77
CA GLU A 128 -3.78 -19.26 15.44
C GLU A 128 -4.41 -19.62 14.10
N PHE A 129 -3.65 -20.35 13.28
CA PHE A 129 -4.10 -20.85 11.99
C PHE A 129 -4.39 -22.33 12.15
N ILE A 130 -5.61 -22.74 11.84
CA ILE A 130 -6.11 -24.12 11.97
C ILE A 130 -6.54 -24.60 10.59
N ASP A 131 -6.26 -25.88 10.31
CA ASP A 131 -6.74 -26.64 9.15
C ASP A 131 -7.87 -27.60 9.57
#